data_AF-A0A432EX13-F1
#
_entry.id   AF-A0A432EX13-F1
#
_cell.length_a   1.000
_cell.length_b   1.000
_cell.length_c   1.000
_cell.angle_alpha   90.00
_cell.angle_beta   90.00
_cell.angle_gamma   90.00
#
_symmetry.space_group_name_H-M   'P 1'
#
loop_
_entity.id
_entity.type
_entity.pdbx_description
1 polymer ?
#
loop_
_entity_poly.entity_id
_entity_poly.type
_entity_poly.pdbx_seq_one_letter_code
_entity_poly.pdbx_strand_id
1 'polypeptide(L)' 'MPEKNTPVVVGISGGVDSSIAAWRLKERGHDVIGLFMKNWEEDDDESYCAAAEDLEIAQRVCRQLD' A
#
# COMPACT_ATOMS: atom_id res chain seq x y z
N MET A 1 -5.31 14.22 -18.90
CA MET A 1 -5.39 13.74 -17.50
C MET A 1 -5.96 12.32 -17.56
N PRO A 2 -5.47 11.37 -16.76
CA PRO A 2 -6.01 10.01 -16.76
C PRO A 2 -7.51 10.04 -16.43
N GLU A 3 -8.28 9.10 -16.95
CA GLU A 3 -9.74 9.09 -16.79
C GLU A 3 -10.15 8.91 -15.33
N LYS A 4 -11.26 9.55 -14.93
CA LYS A 4 -11.89 9.27 -13.64
C LYS A 4 -12.37 7.81 -13.63
N ASN A 5 -12.31 7.16 -12.48
CA ASN A 5 -12.63 5.76 -12.27
C ASN A 5 -11.75 4.76 -13.05
N THR A 6 -10.59 5.16 -13.55
CA THR A 6 -9.58 4.19 -14.00
C THR A 6 -9.10 3.36 -12.80
N PRO A 7 -9.12 2.02 -12.86
CA PRO A 7 -8.54 1.16 -11.84
C PRO A 7 -7.02 1.30 -11.79
N VAL A 8 -6.47 1.56 -10.61
CA VAL A 8 -5.02 1.71 -10.40
C VAL A 8 -4.60 0.85 -9.22
N VAL A 9 -3.70 -0.10 -9.47
CA VAL A 9 -3.03 -0.87 -8.41
C VAL A 9 -1.81 -0.10 -7.95
N VAL A 10 -1.71 0.15 -6.64
CA VAL A 10 -0.57 0.83 -6.02
C VAL A 10 0.11 -0.15 -5.06
N GLY A 11 1.42 -0.34 -5.24
CA GLY A 11 2.24 -1.06 -4.27
C GLY A 11 2.31 -0.27 -2.96
N ILE A 12 1.67 -0.75 -1.91
CA ILE A 12 1.72 -0.17 -0.56
C ILE A 12 2.75 -0.95 0.23
N SER A 13 3.83 -0.30 0.61
CA SER A 13 4.96 -0.94 1.30
C SER A 13 4.93 -0.77 2.82
N GLY A 14 3.99 -0.01 3.37
CA GLY A 14 4.03 0.49 4.76
C GLY A 14 4.73 1.85 4.89
N GLY A 15 5.41 2.31 3.84
CA GLY A 15 6.08 3.62 3.81
C GLY A 15 5.17 4.81 3.48
N VAL A 16 5.68 6.01 3.75
CA VAL A 16 4.96 7.28 3.50
C VAL A 16 4.78 7.58 2.01
N ASP A 17 5.75 7.25 1.17
CA ASP A 17 5.73 7.60 -0.26
C ASP A 17 4.58 6.89 -1.00
N SER A 18 4.44 5.58 -0.78
CA SER A 18 3.36 4.78 -1.35
C SER A 18 1.99 5.20 -0.80
N SER A 19 1.92 5.58 0.48
CA SER A 19 0.71 6.11 1.11
C SER A 19 0.22 7.41 0.47
N ILE A 20 1.13 8.39 0.27
CA ILE A 20 0.80 9.66 -0.37
C ILE A 20 0.49 9.47 -1.86
N ALA A 21 1.19 8.57 -2.55
CA ALA A 21 0.89 8.23 -3.93
C ALA A 21 -0.55 7.69 -4.09
N ALA A 22 -0.96 6.75 -3.24
CA ALA A 22 -2.32 6.22 -3.21
C ALA A 22 -3.35 7.30 -2.90
N TRP A 23 -3.10 8.14 -1.88
CA TRP A 23 -3.99 9.24 -1.52
C TRP A 23 -4.20 10.22 -2.69
N ARG A 24 -3.12 10.62 -3.38
CA ARG A 24 -3.21 11.53 -4.54
C ARG A 24 -3.98 10.93 -5.71
N LEU A 25 -3.94 9.61 -5.89
CA LEU A 25 -4.74 8.93 -6.90
C LEU A 25 -6.22 8.89 -6.52
N LYS A 26 -6.56 8.60 -5.25
CA LYS A 26 -7.96 8.68 -4.77
C LYS A 26 -8.50 10.11 -4.84
N GLU A 27 -7.71 11.12 -4.46
CA GLU A 27 -8.09 12.55 -4.54
C GLU A 27 -8.42 12.97 -5.98
N ARG A 28 -7.78 12.36 -6.98
CA ARG A 28 -8.05 12.60 -8.41
C ARG A 28 -9.24 11.78 -8.96
N GLY A 29 -9.85 10.94 -8.14
CA GLY A 29 -11.03 10.13 -8.49
C GLY A 29 -10.69 8.83 -9.23
N HIS A 30 -9.51 8.24 -8.98
CA HIS A 30 -9.20 6.88 -9.43
C HIS A 30 -9.80 5.84 -8.50
N ASP A 31 -10.08 4.66 -9.05
CA ASP A 31 -10.42 3.46 -8.27
C ASP A 31 -9.12 2.78 -7.85
N VAL A 32 -8.68 3.02 -6.62
CA VAL A 32 -7.34 2.64 -6.14
C VAL A 32 -7.39 1.35 -5.35
N ILE A 33 -6.57 0.37 -5.75
CA ILE A 33 -6.40 -0.91 -5.06
C ILE A 33 -4.98 -0.96 -4.48
N GLY A 34 -4.86 -1.16 -3.17
CA GLY A 34 -3.58 -1.37 -2.51
C GLY A 34 -3.08 -2.81 -2.66
N LEU A 35 -1.81 -2.99 -3.01
CA LEU A 35 -1.12 -4.28 -3.09
C LEU A 35 0.13 -4.26 -2.21
N PHE A 36 0.24 -5.21 -1.29
CA PHE A 36 1.47 -5.45 -0.53
C PHE A 36 2.22 -6.63 -1.12
N MET A 37 3.55 -6.55 -1.19
CA MET A 37 4.39 -7.64 -1.68
C MET A 37 5.37 -8.06 -0.60
N LYS A 38 5.24 -9.30 -0.12
CA LYS A 38 6.32 -9.99 0.58
C LYS A 38 7.13 -10.74 -0.45
N ASN A 39 8.35 -10.31 -0.70
CA ASN A 39 9.17 -10.91 -1.73
C ASN A 39 10.41 -11.65 -1.15
N TRP A 40 10.78 -11.38 0.09
CA TRP A 40 11.94 -11.96 0.79
C TRP A 40 11.45 -12.69 2.04
N GLU A 41 11.96 -13.91 2.25
CA GLU A 41 11.70 -14.73 3.44
C GLU A 41 12.89 -14.68 4.43
N GLU A 42 14.03 -14.13 4.01
CA GLU A 42 15.29 -14.10 4.76
C GLU A 42 15.34 -13.00 5.84
N ASP A 43 14.44 -12.02 5.76
CA ASP A 43 14.31 -10.92 6.74
C ASP A 43 13.40 -11.28 7.93
N ASP A 44 12.95 -12.54 7.99
CA ASP A 44 12.08 -13.07 9.04
C ASP A 44 12.85 -14.02 9.97
N ASP A 45 13.07 -13.61 11.21
CA ASP A 45 13.50 -14.50 12.29
C ASP A 45 12.26 -14.96 13.09
N GLU A 46 12.39 -16.07 13.84
CA GLU A 46 11.28 -16.62 14.66
C GLU A 46 10.65 -15.59 15.64
N SER A 47 11.38 -14.53 16.01
CA SER A 47 10.91 -13.48 16.92
C SER A 47 10.49 -12.17 16.26
N TYR A 48 10.82 -11.94 14.98
CA TYR A 48 10.60 -10.66 14.31
C TYR A 48 10.46 -10.85 12.80
N CYS A 49 9.28 -10.51 12.29
CA CYS A 49 8.96 -10.52 10.87
C CYS A 49 8.70 -9.07 10.43
N ALA A 50 9.69 -8.43 9.82
CA ALA A 50 9.59 -7.04 9.36
C ALA A 50 8.43 -6.88 8.36
N ALA A 51 8.23 -7.88 7.51
CA ALA A 51 7.13 -7.90 6.54
C ALA A 51 5.74 -7.91 7.19
N ALA A 52 5.59 -8.47 8.40
CA ALA A 52 4.32 -8.46 9.11
C ALA A 52 3.96 -7.07 9.64
N GLU A 53 4.94 -6.34 10.19
CA GLU A 53 4.74 -4.96 10.63
C GLU A 53 4.44 -4.04 9.44
N ASP A 54 5.21 -4.14 8.36
CA ASP A 54 4.98 -3.37 7.13
C ASP A 54 3.61 -3.68 6.51
N LEU A 55 3.17 -4.94 6.56
CA LEU A 55 1.83 -5.35 6.13
C LEU A 55 0.74 -4.71 7.02
N GLU A 56 0.92 -4.67 8.33
CA GLU A 56 -0.04 -4.02 9.25
C GLU A 56 -0.17 -2.52 8.94
N ILE A 57 0.96 -1.84 8.72
CA ILE A 57 0.98 -0.43 8.35
C ILE A 57 0.31 -0.23 6.98
N ALA A 58 0.63 -1.07 5.98
CA ALA A 58 0.01 -1.01 4.66
C ALA A 58 -1.52 -1.16 4.73
N GLN A 59 -2.01 -2.11 5.52
CA GLN A 59 -3.45 -2.28 5.77
C GLN A 59 -4.07 -1.07 6.47
N ARG A 60 -3.36 -0.49 7.45
CA ARG A 60 -3.83 0.70 8.18
C ARG A 60 -3.96 1.90 7.25
N VAL A 61 -2.99 2.10 6.35
CA VAL A 61 -3.04 3.14 5.32
C VAL A 61 -4.25 2.93 4.41
N CYS A 62 -4.45 1.73 3.86
CA CYS A 62 -5.60 1.44 3.02
C CYS A 62 -6.93 1.74 3.74
N ARG A 63 -7.08 1.31 5.00
CA ARG A 63 -8.27 1.60 5.83
C ARG A 63 -8.51 3.09 6.08
N GLN A 64 -7.47 3.92 6.11
CA GLN A 64 -7.61 5.36 6.30
C GLN A 64 -7.98 6.10 5.01
N LEU A 65 -7.69 5.50 3.85
CA LEU A 65 -7.95 6.09 2.55
C LEU A 65 -9.32 5.70 1.98
N ASP A 66 -9.96 4.66 2.50
CA ASP A 66 -11.35 4.26 2.20
C ASP A 66 -12.39 5.22 2.80
#